data_AF-A0A5K1FHI9-F1
#
_entry.id   AF-A0A5K1FHI9-F1
#
_cell.length_a   1.000
_cell.length_b   1.000
_cell.length_c   1.000
_cell.angle_alpha   90.00
_cell.angle_beta   90.00
_cell.angle_gamma   90.00
#
_symmetry.space_group_name_H-M   'P 1'
#
loop_
_entity.id
_entity.type
_entity.pdbx_description
1 polymer ?
#
loop_
_entity_poly.entity_id
_entity_poly.type
_entity_poly.pdbx_seq_one_letter_code
_entity_poly.pdbx_strand_id
1 'polypeptide(L)' 'VDENFLLRTFGRFGPIASVKIMWPRTEEERRRQRNCGFVAFMNRADGQAAKDEMQ' A
#
# COMPACT_ATOMS: atom_id res chain seq x y z
N VAL A 1 -8.24 3.39 -6.52
CA VAL A 1 -7.16 2.45 -6.12
C VAL A 1 -7.73 1.53 -5.07
N ASP A 2 -7.62 0.21 -5.25
CA ASP A 2 -8.04 -0.81 -4.29
C ASP A 2 -6.85 -1.70 -3.88
N GLU A 3 -7.06 -2.60 -2.90
CA GLU A 3 -6.02 -3.50 -2.42
C GLU A 3 -5.47 -4.44 -3.51
N ASN A 4 -6.32 -4.87 -4.46
CA ASN A 4 -5.90 -5.75 -5.55
C ASN A 4 -4.94 -5.03 -6.50
N PHE A 5 -5.22 -3.76 -6.80
CA PHE A 5 -4.32 -2.91 -7.58
C PHE A 5 -2.97 -2.77 -6.90
N LEU A 6 -2.95 -2.49 -5.59
CA LEU A 6 -1.71 -2.39 -4.82
C LEU A 6 -0.95 -3.73 -4.82
N LEU A 7 -1.65 -4.85 -4.62
CA LEU A 7 -1.04 -6.18 -4.63
C LEU A 7 -0.36 -6.49 -5.97
N ARG A 8 -0.99 -6.19 -7.10
CA ARG A 8 -0.39 -6.37 -8.44
C ARG A 8 0.77 -5.41 -8.69
N THR A 9 0.62 -4.15 -8.27
CA THR A 9 1.61 -3.10 -8.52
C THR A 9 2.90 -3.33 -7.73
N PHE A 10 2.78 -3.76 -6.48
CA PHE A 10 3.90 -3.98 -5.58
C PHE A 10 4.41 -5.44 -5.59
N GLY A 11 3.60 -6.39 -6.09
CA GLY A 11 4.00 -7.80 -6.18
C GLY A 11 5.21 -8.06 -7.07
N ARG A 12 5.56 -7.12 -7.96
CA ARG A 12 6.79 -7.16 -8.76
C ARG A 12 8.08 -7.02 -7.94
N PHE A 13 8.02 -6.46 -6.73
CA PHE A 13 9.19 -6.30 -5.86
C PHE A 13 9.45 -7.53 -4.98
N GLY A 14 8.41 -8.33 -4.71
CA GLY A 14 8.54 -9.52 -3.88
C GLY A 14 7.22 -9.98 -3.24
N PRO A 15 7.23 -11.11 -2.52
CA PRO A 15 6.05 -11.64 -1.85
C PRO A 15 5.50 -10.68 -0.80
N ILE A 16 4.21 -10.36 -0.92
CA ILE A 16 3.48 -9.48 -0.02
C ILE A 16 2.88 -10.30 1.13
N ALA A 17 3.15 -9.86 2.36
CA ALA A 17 2.56 -10.40 3.58
C ALA A 17 1.14 -9.89 3.80
N SER A 18 0.91 -8.59 3.59
CA SER A 18 -0.38 -7.95 3.79
C SER A 18 -0.45 -6.61 3.07
N VAL A 19 -1.66 -6.24 2.63
CA VAL A 19 -1.97 -4.93 2.05
C VAL A 19 -3.30 -4.45 2.61
N LYS A 20 -3.41 -3.15 2.89
CA LYS A 20 -4.66 -2.56 3.34
C LYS A 20 -4.75 -1.08 2.98
N ILE A 21 -5.91 -0.68 2.46
CA ILE A 21 -6.29 0.71 2.37
C ILE A 21 -7.12 1.07 3.61
N MET A 22 -6.75 2.15 4.27
CA MET A 22 -7.54 2.74 5.33
C MET A 22 -8.61 3.61 4.69
N TRP A 23 -9.76 2.98 4.42
CA TRP A 23 -10.95 3.67 3.95
C TRP A 23 -11.50 4.60 5.05
N PRO A 24 -11.96 5.81 4.70
CA PRO A 24 -12.48 6.76 5.66
C PRO A 24 -13.67 6.16 6.41
N ARG A 25 -13.65 6.25 7.74
CA ARG A 25 -14.73 5.76 8.62
C ARG A 25 -15.66 6.90 9.05
N THR A 26 -15.16 8.13 9.00
CA THR A 26 -15.85 9.35 9.41
C THR A 26 -15.99 10.35 8.27
N GLU A 27 -16.91 11.31 8.42
CA GLU A 27 -17.09 12.39 7.44
C GLU A 27 -15.87 13.30 7.32
N GLU A 28 -15.18 13.57 8.43
CA GLU A 28 -13.96 14.36 8.44
C GLU A 28 -12.86 13.67 7.62
N GLU A 29 -12.70 12.36 7.78
CA GLU A 29 -11.74 11.59 6.98
C GLU A 29 -12.13 11.59 5.49
N ARG A 30 -13.43 11.46 5.17
CA ARG A 30 -13.93 11.52 3.79
C ARG A 30 -13.64 12.87 3.14
N ARG A 31 -13.72 13.97 3.89
CA ARG A 31 -13.40 15.33 3.43
C ARG A 31 -11.92 15.54 3.11
N ARG A 32 -11.00 14.69 3.59
CA ARG A 32 -9.57 14.77 3.25
C ARG A 32 -9.27 14.40 1.80
N GLN A 33 -10.24 13.80 1.09
CA GLN A 33 -10.15 13.42 -0.33
C GLN A 33 -8.91 12.60 -0.70
N ARG A 34 -8.37 11.86 0.27
CA ARG A 34 -7.23 10.96 0.08
C ARG A 34 -7.36 9.78 1.03
N ASN A 35 -6.92 8.62 0.56
CA ASN A 35 -6.77 7.44 1.40
C ASN A 35 -5.29 7.28 1.76
N CYS A 36 -5.05 6.68 2.93
CA CYS A 36 -3.74 6.14 3.29
C CYS A 36 -3.82 4.62 3.40
N GLY A 37 -2.67 3.96 3.51
CA GLY A 37 -2.60 2.52 3.58
C GLY A 37 -1.18 2.04 3.72
N PHE A 38 -0.99 0.73 3.64
CA PHE A 38 0.33 0.12 3.66
C PHE A 38 0.39 -1.12 2.76
N VAL A 39 1.61 -1.44 2.32
CA VAL A 39 2.00 -2.71 1.74
C VAL A 39 3.14 -3.26 2.60
N ALA A 40 2.95 -4.45 3.16
CA ALA A 40 3.94 -5.15 3.96
C ALA A 40 4.51 -6.32 3.16
N PHE A 41 5.82 -6.33 2.95
CA PHE A 41 6.53 -7.43 2.29
C PHE A 41 6.97 -8.49 3.29
N MET A 42 7.11 -9.73 2.85
CA MET A 42 7.68 -10.81 3.68
C MET A 42 9.17 -10.54 3.98
N ASN A 43 9.91 -9.93 3.03
CA ASN A 43 11.31 -9.61 3.20
C ASN A 43 11.54 -8.10 3.25
N ARG A 44 12.50 -7.68 4.10
CA ARG A 44 12.89 -6.27 4.22
C ARG A 44 13.47 -5.70 2.91
N ALA A 45 14.24 -6.50 2.17
CA ALA A 45 14.90 -6.06 0.94
C ALA A 45 13.87 -5.64 -0.14
N ASP A 46 12.80 -6.40 -0.28
CA ASP A 46 11.71 -6.12 -1.25
C ASP A 46 11.01 -4.80 -0.93
N GLY A 47 10.75 -4.54 0.37
CA GLY A 47 10.19 -3.27 0.82
C GLY A 47 11.12 -2.08 0.62
N GLN A 48 12.44 -2.28 0.76
CA GLN A 48 13.44 -1.26 0.47
C GLN A 48 13.50 -0.95 -1.03
N ALA A 49 13.56 -1.98 -1.88
CA ALA A 49 13.55 -1.81 -3.33
C ALA A 49 12.29 -1.07 -3.82
N ALA A 50 11.11 -1.45 -3.30
CA ALA A 50 9.86 -0.76 -3.60
C ALA A 50 9.88 0.71 -3.18
N LYS A 51 10.45 1.01 -2.01
CA LYS A 51 10.60 2.38 -1.52
C LYS A 51 11.52 3.18 -2.43
N ASP A 52 12.68 2.64 -2.78
CA ASP A 52 13.68 3.34 -3.58
C ASP A 52 13.20 3.65 -5.01
N GLU A 53 12.34 2.79 -5.60
CA GLU A 53 11.75 3.05 -6.93
C GLU A 53 10.61 4.08 -6.90
N MET A 54 9.91 4.26 -5.77
CA MET A 54 8.69 5.08 -5.66
C MET A 54 8.87 6.41 -4.93
N GLN A 55 10.10 6.78 -4.57
CA GLN A 55 10.43 8.12 -4.05
C GLN A 55 10.59 9.14 -5.18
#